data_AF-A0A973CFC2-F1
#
_entry.id   AF-A0A973CFC2-F1
#
_cell.length_a   1.000
_cell.length_b   1.000
_cell.length_c   1.000
_cell.angle_alpha   90.00
_cell.angle_beta   90.00
_cell.angle_gamma   90.00
#
_symmetry.space_group_name_H-M   'P 1'
#
loop_
_entity.id
_entity.type
_entity.pdbx_description
1 polymer ?
#
loop_
_entity_poly.entity_id
_entity_poly.type
_entity_poly.pdbx_seq_one_letter_code
_entity_poly.pdbx_strand_id
1 'polypeptide(L)'
;MSKGRITREHILNIAFTIASETGLESLTIGVLAKACGMSKSGLFSHFNSKENLQVAVIEYAGECFIERVIVPVRRKQHTDVTTRLQSLLQHWLDWNHSFQGSCMFMDAWKESNSNQAVLQQT
;
A
#
# COMPACT_ATOMS: atom_id res chain seq x y z
N MET A 1 -19.06 -12.77 23.66
CA MET A 1 -17.91 -12.20 22.92
C MET A 1 -18.06 -12.59 21.45
N SER A 2 -18.78 -11.81 20.63
CA SER A 2 -18.94 -12.19 19.21
C SER A 2 -17.63 -11.92 18.44
N LYS A 3 -17.22 -12.88 17.61
CA LYS A 3 -16.01 -12.86 16.75
C LYS A 3 -16.10 -11.84 15.60
N GLY A 4 -16.80 -10.72 15.79
CA GLY A 4 -17.38 -9.93 14.72
C GLY A 4 -16.96 -8.47 14.72
N ARG A 5 -15.67 -8.19 14.54
CA ARG A 5 -15.20 -7.03 13.77
C ARG A 5 -13.68 -7.08 13.68
N ILE A 6 -13.16 -7.88 12.76
CA ILE A 6 -11.93 -7.45 12.11
C ILE A 6 -12.32 -6.13 11.41
N THR A 7 -11.77 -5.00 11.87
CA THR A 7 -12.03 -3.70 11.27
C THR A 7 -11.42 -3.69 9.87
N ARG A 8 -12.05 -2.97 8.93
CA ARG A 8 -11.54 -2.83 7.55
C ARG A 8 -10.06 -2.42 7.54
N GLU A 9 -9.67 -1.56 8.47
CA GLU A 9 -8.29 -1.12 8.71
C GLU A 9 -7.34 -2.29 9.05
N HIS A 10 -7.75 -3.23 9.90
CA HIS A 10 -6.92 -4.40 10.20
C HIS A 10 -6.70 -5.28 8.95
N ILE A 11 -7.74 -5.43 8.13
CA ILE A 11 -7.63 -6.14 6.84
C ILE A 11 -6.64 -5.43 5.92
N LEU A 12 -6.74 -4.10 5.82
CA LEU A 12 -5.84 -3.29 5.00
C LEU A 12 -4.39 -3.34 5.50
N ASN A 13 -4.16 -3.34 6.82
CA ASN A 13 -2.82 -3.48 7.38
C ASN A 13 -2.15 -4.82 7.02
N ILE A 14 -2.91 -5.93 7.13
CA ILE A 14 -2.41 -7.25 6.71
C ILE A 14 -2.14 -7.24 5.20
N ALA A 15 -3.06 -6.70 4.41
CA ALA A 15 -2.92 -6.63 2.96
C ALA A 15 -1.72 -5.78 2.52
N PHE A 16 -1.50 -4.65 3.18
CA PHE A 16 -0.33 -3.79 3.00
C PHE A 16 0.96 -4.54 3.31
N THR A 17 1.01 -5.28 4.43
CA THR A 17 2.18 -6.09 4.81
C THR A 17 2.48 -7.14 3.74
N ILE A 18 1.48 -7.90 3.30
CA ILE A 18 1.66 -8.90 2.24
C ILE A 18 2.15 -8.24 0.95
N ALA A 19 1.46 -7.19 0.48
CA ALA A 19 1.84 -6.50 -0.76
C ALA A 19 3.24 -5.88 -0.69
N SER A 20 3.69 -5.45 0.49
CA SER A 20 5.04 -4.90 0.72
C SER A 20 6.15 -5.94 0.59
N GLU A 21 5.83 -7.21 0.81
CA GLU A 21 6.78 -8.33 0.77
C GLU A 21 6.74 -9.05 -0.58
N THR A 22 5.55 -9.28 -1.12
CA THR A 22 5.34 -10.15 -2.29
C THR A 22 4.87 -9.40 -3.54
N GLY A 23 4.73 -8.08 -3.46
CA GLY A 23 4.26 -7.21 -4.53
C GLY A 23 2.74 -7.19 -4.68
N LEU A 24 2.23 -6.12 -5.29
CA LEU A 24 0.79 -5.82 -5.33
C LEU A 24 -0.04 -6.88 -6.10
N GLU A 25 0.53 -7.46 -7.15
CA GLU A 25 -0.17 -8.45 -8.00
C GLU A 25 -0.46 -9.78 -7.30
N SER A 26 0.41 -10.15 -6.35
CA SER A 26 0.25 -11.36 -5.55
C SER A 26 -0.93 -11.26 -4.57
N LEU A 27 -1.43 -10.03 -4.31
CA LEU A 27 -2.51 -9.78 -3.40
C LEU A 27 -3.85 -10.16 -4.04
N THR A 28 -4.43 -11.27 -3.56
CA THR A 28 -5.75 -11.74 -3.99
C THR A 28 -6.70 -11.88 -2.81
N ILE A 29 -8.01 -11.89 -3.09
CA ILE A 29 -9.06 -12.16 -2.10
C ILE A 29 -8.78 -13.48 -1.34
N GLY A 30 -8.30 -14.51 -2.04
CA GLY A 30 -8.02 -15.82 -1.43
C GLY A 30 -6.84 -15.78 -0.46
N VAL A 31 -5.73 -15.16 -0.87
CA VAL A 31 -4.52 -15.01 -0.05
C VAL A 31 -4.84 -14.20 1.21
N LEU A 32 -5.48 -13.05 1.05
CA LEU A 32 -5.81 -12.18 2.16
C LEU A 32 -6.86 -12.79 3.10
N ALA A 33 -7.84 -13.53 2.57
CA ALA A 33 -8.84 -14.20 3.40
C ALA A 33 -8.19 -15.24 4.33
N LYS A 34 -7.22 -16.01 3.80
CA LYS A 34 -6.43 -16.96 4.60
C LYS A 34 -5.62 -16.23 5.68
N ALA A 35 -4.96 -15.14 5.34
CA ALA A 35 -4.16 -14.35 6.28
C ALA A 35 -5.01 -13.72 7.40
N CYS A 36 -6.21 -13.24 7.08
CA CYS A 36 -7.15 -12.67 8.04
C CYS A 36 -7.98 -13.71 8.82
N GLY A 37 -7.84 -15.01 8.52
CA GLY A 37 -8.69 -16.06 9.10
C GLY A 37 -10.18 -15.94 8.73
N MET A 38 -10.47 -15.35 7.57
CA MET A 38 -11.81 -15.12 7.03
C MET A 38 -12.15 -16.11 5.91
N SER A 39 -13.44 -16.30 5.64
CA SER A 39 -13.85 -16.98 4.41
C SER A 39 -13.60 -16.06 3.20
N LYS A 40 -13.39 -16.66 2.01
CA LYS A 40 -13.26 -15.88 0.77
C LYS A 40 -14.47 -14.96 0.53
N SER A 41 -15.69 -15.47 0.76
CA SER A 41 -16.93 -14.69 0.61
C SER A 41 -17.02 -13.55 1.64
N GLY A 42 -16.62 -13.79 2.90
CA GLY A 42 -16.58 -12.76 3.93
C GLY A 42 -15.60 -11.64 3.57
N LEU A 43 -14.39 -11.97 3.11
CA LEU A 43 -13.45 -10.96 2.64
C LEU A 43 -13.97 -10.24 1.37
N PHE A 44 -14.54 -10.98 0.43
CA PHE A 44 -15.09 -10.43 -0.80
C PHE A 44 -16.14 -9.35 -0.52
N SER A 45 -16.99 -9.50 0.50
CA SER A 45 -17.98 -8.47 0.86
C SER A 45 -17.39 -7.10 1.27
N HIS A 46 -16.11 -7.04 1.63
CA HIS A 46 -15.44 -5.78 1.95
C HIS A 46 -14.92 -5.04 0.72
N PHE A 47 -14.55 -5.75 -0.35
CA PHE A 47 -13.82 -5.16 -1.49
C PHE A 47 -14.49 -5.40 -2.84
N ASN A 48 -15.34 -6.41 -3.00
CA ASN A 48 -16.09 -6.77 -4.20
C ASN A 48 -15.25 -7.18 -5.43
N SER A 49 -13.94 -6.94 -5.47
CA SER A 49 -13.04 -7.44 -6.51
C SER A 49 -11.58 -7.45 -6.04
N LYS A 50 -10.67 -8.06 -6.83
CA LYS A 50 -9.22 -8.02 -6.60
C LYS A 50 -8.71 -6.58 -6.76
N GLU A 51 -9.17 -5.90 -7.81
CA GLU A 51 -8.75 -4.56 -8.21
C GLU A 51 -9.14 -3.54 -7.12
N ASN A 52 -10.38 -3.61 -6.62
CA ASN A 52 -10.82 -2.76 -5.52
C ASN A 52 -10.03 -3.01 -4.22
N LEU A 53 -9.61 -4.27 -3.97
CA LEU A 53 -8.71 -4.57 -2.86
C LEU A 53 -7.34 -3.90 -3.08
N GLN A 54 -6.76 -4.03 -4.26
CA GLN A 54 -5.46 -3.42 -4.59
C GLN A 54 -5.52 -1.90 -4.48
N VAL A 55 -6.56 -1.24 -5.01
CA VAL A 55 -6.79 0.20 -4.87
C VAL A 55 -6.85 0.61 -3.40
N ALA A 56 -7.67 -0.08 -2.60
CA ALA A 56 -7.81 0.26 -1.18
C ALA A 56 -6.49 0.08 -0.40
N VAL A 57 -5.64 -0.87 -0.80
CA VAL A 57 -4.32 -1.06 -0.19
C VAL A 57 -3.34 0.03 -0.63
N ILE A 58 -3.38 0.49 -1.88
CA ILE A 58 -2.59 1.63 -2.34
C ILE A 58 -2.99 2.90 -1.60
N GLU A 59 -4.29 3.15 -1.42
CA GLU A 59 -4.80 4.30 -0.65
C GLU A 59 -4.28 4.26 0.79
N TYR A 60 -4.42 3.11 1.46
CA TYR A 60 -3.90 2.89 2.81
C TYR A 60 -2.36 3.08 2.89
N ALA A 61 -1.63 2.61 1.88
CA ALA A 61 -0.18 2.83 1.78
C ALA A 61 0.17 4.31 1.62
N GLY A 62 -0.65 5.07 0.88
CA GLY A 62 -0.54 6.51 0.73
C GLY A 62 -0.71 7.23 2.07
N GLU A 63 -1.70 6.84 2.86
CA GLU A 63 -1.91 7.36 4.22
C GLU A 63 -0.70 7.06 5.12
N CYS A 64 -0.21 5.81 5.10
CA CYS A 64 0.96 5.41 5.86
C CYS A 64 2.22 6.19 5.44
N PHE A 65 2.40 6.43 4.14
CA PHE A 65 3.50 7.23 3.60
C PHE A 65 3.43 8.68 4.10
N ILE A 66 2.24 9.29 4.06
CA ILE A 66 2.04 10.65 4.57
C ILE A 66 2.43 10.72 6.06
N GLU A 67 1.92 9.80 6.88
CA GLU A 67 2.17 9.81 8.32
C GLU A 67 3.64 9.54 8.68
N ARG A 68 4.34 8.68 7.92
CA ARG A 68 5.71 8.29 8.25
C ARG A 68 6.78 9.14 7.57
N VAL A 69 6.50 9.72 6.41
CA VAL A 69 7.48 10.45 5.60
C VAL A 69 7.20 11.95 5.59
N ILE A 70 5.95 12.35 5.38
CA ILE A 70 5.61 13.76 5.15
C ILE A 70 5.36 14.51 6.47
N VAL A 71 4.53 13.94 7.35
CA VAL A 71 4.13 14.57 8.62
C VAL A 71 5.33 14.90 9.53
N PRO A 72 6.31 13.99 9.75
CA PRO A 72 7.45 14.29 10.62
C PRO A 72 8.30 15.45 10.11
N VAL A 73 8.53 15.50 8.79
CA VAL A 73 9.28 16.58 8.13
C VAL A 73 8.52 17.90 8.27
N ARG A 74 7.19 17.91 8.14
CA ARG A 74 6.37 19.13 8.30
C ARG A 74 6.32 19.64 9.74
N ARG A 75 6.36 18.74 10.74
CA ARG A 75 6.30 19.10 12.16
C ARG A 75 7.65 19.63 12.68
N LYS A 76 8.75 19.19 12.10
CA LYS A 76 10.11 19.64 12.48
C LYS A 76 10.41 21.02 11.88
N GLN A 77 11.01 21.91 12.67
CA GLN A 77 11.59 23.14 12.14
C GLN A 77 12.89 22.81 11.40
N HIS A 78 13.07 23.39 10.22
CA HIS A 78 14.29 23.26 9.41
C HIS A 78 14.91 24.64 9.21
N THR A 79 16.23 24.72 9.23
CA THR A 79 16.96 25.99 9.08
C THR A 79 16.91 26.53 7.66
N ASP A 80 16.83 25.62 6.67
CA ASP A 80 16.83 25.95 5.25
C ASP A 80 16.16 24.83 4.42
N VAL A 81 16.08 25.03 3.10
CA VAL A 81 15.46 24.05 2.18
C VAL A 81 16.29 22.78 2.08
N THR A 82 17.62 22.87 2.15
CA THR A 82 18.53 21.72 2.03
C THR A 82 18.33 20.74 3.17
N THR A 83 18.28 21.23 4.41
CA THR A 83 18.03 20.43 5.62
C THR A 83 16.64 19.80 5.61
N ARG A 84 15.64 20.50 5.08
CA ARG A 84 14.29 19.93 4.86
C ARG A 84 14.29 18.80 3.83
N LEU A 85 14.99 18.96 2.70
CA LEU A 85 15.11 17.93 1.67
C LEU A 85 15.88 16.71 2.18
N GLN A 86 16.97 16.92 2.92
CA GLN A 86 17.71 15.83 3.58
C GLN A 86 16.83 15.07 4.57
N SER A 87 16.04 15.78 5.38
CA SER A 87 15.10 15.16 6.29
C SER A 87 14.04 14.34 5.55
N LEU A 88 13.49 14.86 4.44
CA LEU A 88 12.54 14.12 3.61
C LEU A 88 13.16 12.86 3.01
N LEU A 89 14.36 12.98 2.46
CA LEU A 89 15.11 11.86 1.90
C LEU A 89 15.36 10.78 2.94
N GLN A 90 15.76 11.16 4.17
CA GLN A 90 15.99 10.20 5.24
C GLN A 90 14.73 9.39 5.57
N HIS A 91 13.60 10.06 5.81
CA HIS A 91 12.36 9.35 6.14
C HIS A 91 11.86 8.49 4.96
N TRP A 92 12.09 8.92 3.72
CA TRP A 92 11.78 8.12 2.54
C TRP A 92 12.66 6.87 2.44
N LEU A 93 13.97 6.98 2.70
CA LEU A 93 14.88 5.84 2.71
C LEU A 93 14.53 4.84 3.82
N ASP A 94 14.19 5.33 5.01
CA ASP A 94 13.77 4.50 6.14
C ASP A 94 12.46 3.74 5.82
N TRP A 95 11.51 4.42 5.16
CA TRP A 95 10.30 3.78 4.63
C TRP A 95 10.63 2.75 3.55
N ASN A 96 11.51 3.07 2.59
CA ASN A 96 11.84 2.19 1.49
C ASN A 96 12.56 0.91 1.94
N HIS A 97 13.41 1.00 2.96
CA HIS A 97 14.04 -0.18 3.58
C HIS A 97 13.05 -1.10 4.30
N SER A 98 11.82 -0.64 4.56
CA SER A 98 10.77 -1.49 5.14
C SER A 98 10.14 -2.45 4.12
N PHE A 99 10.40 -2.29 2.81
CA PHE A 99 9.93 -3.20 1.77
C PHE A 99 10.98 -4.26 1.47
N GLN A 100 10.65 -5.54 1.67
CA GLN A 100 11.55 -6.66 1.34
C GLN A 100 11.42 -7.12 -0.13
N GLY A 101 10.36 -6.72 -0.84
CA GLY A 101 10.07 -7.11 -2.22
C GLY A 101 10.06 -5.94 -3.20
N SER A 102 8.87 -5.38 -3.45
CA SER A 102 8.65 -4.29 -4.42
C SER A 102 7.86 -3.12 -3.83
N CYS A 103 8.11 -1.91 -4.35
CA CYS A 103 7.33 -0.72 -4.00
C CYS A 103 5.95 -0.79 -4.69
N MET A 104 4.88 -0.93 -3.92
CA MET A 104 3.53 -1.09 -4.47
C MET A 104 3.05 0.07 -5.34
N PHE A 105 3.56 1.29 -5.14
CA PHE A 105 3.26 2.42 -6.03
C PHE A 105 3.84 2.20 -7.43
N MET A 106 5.03 1.61 -7.52
CA MET A 106 5.66 1.28 -8.79
C MET A 106 4.95 0.10 -9.47
N ASP A 107 4.51 -0.88 -8.69
CA ASP A 107 3.73 -2.01 -9.22
C ASP A 107 2.40 -1.53 -9.81
N ALA A 108 1.66 -0.69 -9.08
CA ALA A 108 0.42 -0.08 -9.55
C ALA A 108 0.62 0.75 -10.82
N TRP A 109 1.71 1.53 -10.89
CA TRP A 109 2.03 2.32 -12.07
C TRP A 109 2.30 1.43 -13.30
N LYS A 110 3.07 0.34 -13.12
CA LYS A 110 3.34 -0.62 -14.20
C LYS A 110 2.06 -1.28 -14.70
N GLU A 111 1.21 -1.75 -13.80
CA GLU A 111 -0.08 -2.40 -14.13
C GLU A 111 -0.97 -1.47 -14.97
N SER A 112 -1.05 -0.19 -14.59
CA SER A 112 -1.82 0.81 -15.34
C SER A 112 -1.29 1.07 -16.76
N ASN A 113 0.03 1.03 -16.94
CA ASN A 113 0.68 1.28 -18.23
C ASN A 113 0.69 0.06 -19.16
N SER A 114 0.72 -1.17 -18.61
CA SER A 114 0.55 -2.38 -19.43
C SER A 114 -0.78 -2.40 -20.19
N ASN A 115 -1.82 -1.77 -19.63
CA ASN A 115 -3.12 -1.62 -20.29
C ASN A 115 -3.18 -0.46 -21.31
N GLN A 116 -2.14 0.39 -21.41
CA GLN A 116 -2.04 1.47 -22.41
C GLN A 116 -1.11 1.16 -23.59
N ALA A 117 -0.38 0.04 -23.57
CA ALA A 117 0.62 -0.33 -24.58
C ALA A 117 0.06 -0.66 -25.99
N VAL A 118 -1.24 -0.43 -26.25
CA VAL A 118 -1.88 -0.67 -27.56
C VAL A 118 -1.97 0.59 -28.43
N LEU A 119 -1.63 1.79 -27.94
CA LEU A 119 -1.89 3.04 -28.68
C LEU A 119 -0.66 3.86 -29.14
N GLN A 120 0.46 3.20 -29.46
CA GLN A 120 1.50 3.85 -30.27
C GLN A 120 1.97 2.92 -31.40
N GLN A 121 1.10 2.75 -32.41
CA GLN A 121 1.52 2.44 -33.77
C GLN A 121 1.18 3.63 -34.65
N THR A 122 2.14 4.54 -34.78
CA THR A 122 2.26 5.50 -35.89
C THR A 122 3.73 5.68 -36.20
#